data_AF-A0A7E6FUK6-F1
#
_entry.id   AF-A0A7E6FUK6-F1
#
_cell.length_a   1.000
_cell.length_b   1.000
_cell.length_c   1.000
_cell.angle_alpha   90.00
_cell.angle_beta   90.00
_cell.angle_gamma   90.00
#
_symmetry.space_group_name_H-M   'P 1'
#
loop_
_entity.id
_entity.type
_entity.pdbx_description
1 polymer ?
#
loop_
_entity_poly.entity_id
_entity_poly.type
_entity_poly.pdbx_seq_one_letter_code
_entity_poly.pdbx_strand_id
1 'polypeptide(L)'
;MTVVRTNDRNEMSFYRNTQWIKTYAISMGARSKVFKSFMNIGSPSTWNVDKCRGVFCPNFFRHPILDFWKHLPIEEVKLVIYKNQTPVVTMIFDGRNSNLESWFSHANLKSSPWDDLSSANPKFFQMKGVFGVRRFYITNHNGGCSVESGWLALNEAGVYCAYDKMNHFPAIRYSDAKSRTIWNNGYALADSMAIFIRLRQQN
;
A
#
# COMPACT_ATOMS: atom_id res chain seq x y z
N MET A 1 -0.63 -47.96 13.48
CA MET A 1 -0.31 -46.70 12.79
C MET A 1 -0.91 -45.56 13.60
N THR A 2 -0.07 -44.89 14.39
CA THR A 2 -0.50 -43.79 15.25
C THR A 2 -0.05 -42.51 14.57
N VAL A 3 -1.00 -41.68 14.15
CA VAL A 3 -0.71 -40.39 13.53
C VAL A 3 -0.17 -39.46 14.64
N VAL A 4 1.14 -39.25 14.64
CA VAL A 4 1.78 -38.23 15.48
C VAL A 4 1.37 -36.87 14.93
N ARG A 5 0.54 -36.15 15.68
CA ARG A 5 0.25 -34.73 15.42
C ARG A 5 1.54 -33.94 15.63
N THR A 6 2.14 -33.47 14.54
CA THR A 6 3.22 -32.49 14.61
C THR A 6 2.65 -31.15 15.05
N ASN A 7 3.11 -30.64 16.19
CA ASN A 7 2.76 -29.33 16.73
C ASN A 7 3.25 -28.23 15.79
N ASP A 8 2.33 -27.45 15.21
CA ASP A 8 2.52 -26.24 14.39
C ASP A 8 3.13 -25.03 15.16
N ARG A 9 4.00 -25.26 16.15
CA ARG A 9 4.54 -24.18 17.01
C ARG A 9 5.83 -23.56 16.48
N ASN A 10 6.47 -24.14 15.46
CA ASN A 10 7.83 -23.74 15.07
C ASN A 10 7.91 -22.68 13.97
N GLU A 11 6.91 -22.52 13.10
CA GLU A 11 7.01 -21.52 12.02
C GLU A 11 6.87 -20.07 12.51
N MET A 12 6.09 -19.84 13.58
CA MET A 12 5.97 -18.50 14.19
C MET A 12 7.24 -18.04 14.92
N SER A 13 8.11 -18.97 15.33
CA SER A 13 9.34 -18.66 16.06
C SER A 13 10.44 -18.03 15.19
N PHE A 14 10.33 -18.14 13.86
CA PHE A 14 11.30 -17.58 12.92
C PHE A 14 11.17 -16.05 12.77
N TYR A 15 10.03 -15.48 13.15
CA TYR A 15 9.82 -14.04 13.20
C TYR A 15 10.11 -13.56 14.62
N ARG A 16 11.31 -13.03 14.87
CA ARG A 16 11.58 -12.32 16.14
C ARG A 16 10.58 -11.18 16.27
N ASN A 17 9.69 -11.27 17.27
CA ASN A 17 8.53 -10.41 17.56
C ASN A 17 8.83 -8.90 17.83
N THR A 18 10.03 -8.40 17.49
CA THR A 18 10.38 -6.97 17.52
C THR A 18 10.64 -6.40 16.13
N GLN A 19 10.69 -7.24 15.09
CA GLN A 19 11.06 -6.83 13.73
C GLN A 19 9.83 -6.69 12.84
N TRP A 20 9.84 -5.63 12.03
CA TRP A 20 8.89 -5.45 10.94
C TRP A 20 9.07 -6.57 9.90
N ILE A 21 8.02 -7.36 9.68
CA ILE A 21 8.01 -8.40 8.66
C ILE A 21 7.60 -7.75 7.35
N LYS A 22 8.48 -7.73 6.34
CA LYS A 22 8.11 -7.28 5.00
C LYS A 22 7.13 -8.29 4.41
N THR A 23 5.96 -7.83 3.98
CA THR A 23 4.90 -8.70 3.43
C THR A 23 4.58 -8.41 1.99
N TYR A 24 4.85 -7.19 1.52
CA TYR A 24 4.64 -6.82 0.13
C TYR A 24 5.67 -5.77 -0.32
N ALA A 25 6.11 -5.84 -1.57
CA ALA A 25 6.78 -4.72 -2.23
C ALA A 25 6.60 -4.79 -3.74
N ILE A 26 6.63 -3.62 -4.37
CA ILE A 26 6.54 -3.52 -5.83
C ILE A 26 7.15 -2.22 -6.36
N SER A 27 7.91 -2.30 -7.45
CA SER A 27 8.36 -1.14 -8.24
C SER A 27 7.33 -0.72 -9.28
N MET A 28 7.32 0.58 -9.59
CA MET A 28 6.36 1.20 -10.48
C MET A 28 6.72 1.07 -11.97
N GLY A 29 5.74 1.31 -12.84
CA GLY A 29 5.93 1.48 -14.29
C GLY A 29 5.85 0.23 -15.17
N ALA A 30 5.79 -0.96 -14.59
CA ALA A 30 5.73 -2.23 -15.33
C ALA A 30 4.31 -2.76 -15.62
N ARG A 31 3.30 -1.90 -15.58
CA ARG A 31 1.85 -2.22 -15.72
C ARG A 31 1.32 -3.24 -14.71
N SER A 32 2.00 -3.38 -13.59
CA SER A 32 1.58 -4.26 -12.51
C SER A 32 0.24 -3.87 -11.90
N LYS A 33 -0.61 -4.86 -11.65
CA LYS A 33 -1.90 -4.71 -10.97
C LYS A 33 -1.67 -4.85 -9.46
N VAL A 34 -1.25 -3.75 -8.84
CA VAL A 34 -0.94 -3.63 -7.41
C VAL A 34 -2.09 -4.12 -6.53
N PHE A 35 -3.33 -3.68 -6.78
CA PHE A 35 -4.46 -4.09 -5.93
C PHE A 35 -4.72 -5.59 -6.02
N LYS A 36 -4.75 -6.15 -7.25
CA LYS A 36 -5.01 -7.58 -7.45
C LYS A 36 -3.90 -8.46 -6.89
N SER A 37 -2.64 -8.07 -7.09
CA SER A 37 -1.51 -8.81 -6.54
C SER A 37 -1.50 -8.77 -5.02
N PHE A 38 -1.74 -7.62 -4.40
CA PHE A 38 -1.83 -7.54 -2.94
C PHE A 38 -2.96 -8.42 -2.38
N MET A 39 -4.15 -8.34 -2.97
CA MET A 39 -5.34 -9.10 -2.58
C MET A 39 -5.34 -10.58 -3.00
N ASN A 40 -4.29 -11.06 -3.68
CA ASN A 40 -4.21 -12.41 -4.23
C ASN A 40 -5.36 -12.77 -5.19
N ILE A 41 -5.80 -11.83 -6.01
CA ILE A 41 -6.91 -12.03 -6.96
C ILE A 41 -6.35 -12.37 -8.33
N GLY A 42 -6.29 -13.66 -8.67
CA GLY A 42 -5.74 -14.18 -9.91
C GLY A 42 -4.39 -14.85 -9.69
N SER A 43 -3.45 -14.68 -10.61
CA SER A 43 -2.09 -15.25 -10.53
C SER A 43 -1.02 -14.23 -10.92
N PRO A 44 0.27 -14.47 -10.56
CA PRO A 44 1.40 -13.58 -10.89
C PRO A 44 1.43 -13.11 -12.36
N SER A 45 1.20 -14.03 -13.29
CA SER A 45 1.17 -13.72 -14.72
C SER A 45 0.06 -12.73 -15.08
N THR A 46 -1.12 -12.82 -14.45
CA THR A 46 -2.25 -11.91 -14.69
C THR A 46 -2.08 -10.55 -14.00
N TRP A 47 -1.16 -10.46 -13.04
CA TRP A 47 -0.84 -9.24 -12.31
C TRP A 47 0.24 -8.41 -13.00
N ASN A 48 0.90 -8.92 -14.04
CA ASN A 48 2.05 -8.28 -14.70
C ASN A 48 3.18 -7.97 -13.71
N VAL A 49 3.59 -8.97 -12.90
CA VAL A 49 4.68 -8.83 -11.93
C VAL A 49 5.95 -9.60 -12.32
N ASP A 50 5.90 -10.37 -13.40
CA ASP A 50 6.99 -11.27 -13.82
C ASP A 50 7.78 -10.77 -15.05
N LYS A 51 7.38 -9.63 -15.63
CA LYS A 51 7.94 -9.13 -16.90
C LYS A 51 8.25 -7.65 -16.84
N CYS A 52 9.44 -7.28 -17.32
CA CYS A 52 9.80 -5.89 -17.54
C CYS A 52 9.04 -5.30 -18.74
N ARG A 53 8.85 -3.98 -18.71
CA ARG A 53 8.26 -3.19 -19.80
C ARG A 53 9.16 -1.99 -20.08
N GLY A 54 9.93 -2.07 -21.16
CA GLY A 54 11.00 -1.10 -21.41
C GLY A 54 12.01 -1.15 -20.28
N VAL A 55 12.29 0.00 -19.66
CA VAL A 55 13.22 0.13 -18.52
C VAL A 55 12.60 -0.21 -17.16
N PHE A 56 11.29 -0.45 -17.10
CA PHE A 56 10.59 -0.74 -15.84
C PHE A 56 10.48 -2.24 -15.61
N CYS A 57 11.17 -2.75 -14.58
CA CYS A 57 11.02 -4.12 -14.11
C CYS A 57 10.23 -4.13 -12.78
N PRO A 58 9.17 -4.95 -12.65
CA PRO A 58 8.49 -5.09 -11.37
C PRO A 58 9.42 -5.80 -10.37
N ASN A 59 9.98 -5.05 -9.41
CA ASN A 59 10.62 -5.63 -8.23
C ASN A 59 9.53 -6.09 -7.25
N PHE A 60 8.88 -7.19 -7.59
CA PHE A 60 7.71 -7.69 -6.89
C PHE A 60 8.07 -8.67 -5.78
N PHE A 61 7.41 -8.51 -4.64
CA PHE A 61 7.45 -9.42 -3.52
C PHE A 61 6.08 -9.47 -2.87
N ARG A 62 5.56 -10.67 -2.62
CA ARG A 62 4.35 -10.88 -1.82
C ARG A 62 4.55 -12.12 -0.96
N HIS A 63 4.52 -11.94 0.35
CA HIS A 63 4.67 -13.03 1.29
C HIS A 63 3.33 -13.76 1.50
N PRO A 64 3.28 -15.10 1.46
CA PRO A 64 2.05 -15.88 1.66
C PRO A 64 1.34 -15.65 3.00
N ILE A 65 2.06 -15.15 4.00
CA ILE A 65 1.48 -14.74 5.31
C ILE A 65 0.29 -13.78 5.17
N LEU A 66 0.24 -12.97 4.10
CA LEU A 66 -0.90 -12.09 3.83
C LEU A 66 -2.21 -12.87 3.66
N ASP A 67 -2.18 -14.10 3.14
CA ASP A 67 -3.38 -14.92 2.97
C ASP A 67 -3.94 -15.45 4.30
N PHE A 68 -3.15 -15.38 5.37
CA PHE A 68 -3.54 -15.77 6.72
C PHE A 68 -3.88 -14.56 7.60
N TRP A 69 -4.03 -13.35 7.04
CA TRP A 69 -4.21 -12.09 7.80
C TRP A 69 -5.16 -12.19 8.99
N LYS A 70 -6.35 -12.79 8.79
CA LYS A 70 -7.38 -12.91 9.84
C LYS A 70 -6.99 -13.80 11.03
N HIS A 71 -5.96 -14.63 10.86
CA HIS A 71 -5.45 -15.55 11.88
C HIS A 71 -4.18 -15.03 12.56
N LEU A 72 -3.64 -13.90 12.11
CA LEU A 72 -2.42 -13.33 12.65
C LEU A 72 -2.74 -12.33 13.76
N PRO A 73 -1.96 -12.31 14.86
CA PRO A 73 -2.09 -11.31 15.90
C PRO A 73 -1.42 -9.99 15.46
N ILE A 74 -1.83 -9.41 14.33
CA ILE A 74 -1.24 -8.18 13.80
C ILE A 74 -1.52 -7.03 14.76
N GLU A 75 -0.46 -6.35 15.15
CA GLU A 75 -0.49 -5.18 16.02
C GLU A 75 -0.45 -3.89 15.18
N GLU A 76 0.48 -3.82 14.23
CA GLU A 76 0.65 -2.65 13.37
C GLU A 76 0.92 -3.05 11.93
N VAL A 77 0.51 -2.17 11.01
CA VAL A 77 0.86 -2.24 9.59
C VAL A 77 1.62 -0.98 9.22
N LYS A 78 2.70 -1.12 8.47
CA LYS A 78 3.51 0.00 7.99
C LYS A 78 3.51 0.02 6.47
N LEU A 79 3.12 1.16 5.91
CA LEU A 79 3.26 1.48 4.49
C LEU A 79 4.47 2.39 4.31
N VAL A 80 5.36 2.05 3.38
CA VAL A 80 6.50 2.89 2.99
C VAL A 80 6.51 3.10 1.49
N ILE A 81 6.64 4.36 1.07
CA ILE A 81 6.85 4.77 -0.32
C ILE A 81 8.27 5.28 -0.48
N TYR A 82 8.95 4.88 -1.54
CA TYR A 82 10.35 5.22 -1.77
C TYR A 82 10.55 6.04 -3.05
N LYS A 83 11.43 7.03 -2.96
CA LYS A 83 12.02 7.74 -4.10
C LYS A 83 13.53 7.56 -4.04
N ASN A 84 14.15 7.07 -5.12
CA ASN A 84 15.58 6.80 -5.19
C ASN A 84 16.08 5.96 -4.00
N GLN A 85 15.32 4.93 -3.62
CA GLN A 85 15.58 4.04 -2.47
C GLN A 85 15.49 4.71 -1.08
N THR A 86 15.15 6.00 -1.01
CA THR A 86 14.92 6.73 0.24
C THR A 86 13.43 6.73 0.60
N PRO A 87 13.05 6.44 1.85
CA PRO A 87 11.67 6.58 2.31
C PRO A 87 11.21 8.05 2.22
N VAL A 88 10.14 8.31 1.46
CA VAL A 88 9.53 9.65 1.33
C VAL A 88 8.16 9.75 1.98
N VAL A 89 7.45 8.62 2.12
CA VAL A 89 6.23 8.51 2.92
C VAL A 89 6.37 7.29 3.80
N THR A 90 6.15 7.45 5.11
CA THR A 90 6.00 6.35 6.05
C THR A 90 4.70 6.56 6.82
N MET A 91 3.81 5.57 6.77
CA MET A 91 2.56 5.59 7.52
C MET A 91 2.47 4.34 8.38
N ILE A 92 2.00 4.52 9.61
CA ILE A 92 1.75 3.42 10.56
C ILE A 92 0.26 3.36 10.85
N PHE A 93 -0.28 2.14 10.84
CA PHE A 93 -1.67 1.85 11.09
C PHE A 93 -1.82 0.86 12.24
N ASP A 94 -2.93 0.95 12.96
CA ASP A 94 -3.43 -0.09 13.83
C ASP A 94 -3.88 -1.28 12.97
N GLY A 95 -3.21 -2.42 13.14
CA GLY A 95 -3.52 -3.63 12.40
C GLY A 95 -4.55 -4.51 13.09
N ARG A 96 -4.93 -4.21 14.34
CA ARG A 96 -5.82 -5.06 15.13
C ARG A 96 -7.21 -5.09 14.53
N ASN A 97 -7.85 -6.26 14.54
CA ASN A 97 -9.21 -6.48 14.05
C ASN A 97 -9.45 -6.01 12.60
N SER A 98 -8.37 -5.88 11.80
CA SER A 98 -8.43 -5.49 10.40
C SER A 98 -8.44 -6.70 9.47
N ASN A 99 -8.70 -6.48 8.19
CA ASN A 99 -8.48 -7.45 7.12
C ASN A 99 -7.52 -6.85 6.08
N LEU A 100 -7.14 -7.65 5.06
CA LEU A 100 -6.24 -7.23 3.99
C LEU A 100 -6.61 -5.88 3.35
N GLU A 101 -7.89 -5.51 3.30
CA GLU A 101 -8.32 -4.25 2.72
C GLU A 101 -8.53 -3.14 3.76
N SER A 102 -9.10 -3.46 4.94
CA SER A 102 -9.56 -2.45 5.90
C SER A 102 -8.48 -1.84 6.77
N TRP A 103 -7.28 -2.44 6.87
CA TRP A 103 -6.17 -1.85 7.65
C TRP A 103 -5.77 -0.47 7.12
N PHE A 104 -5.88 -0.26 5.80
CA PHE A 104 -5.62 1.02 5.16
C PHE A 104 -6.88 1.89 5.20
N SER A 105 -7.15 2.46 6.38
CA SER A 105 -8.26 3.37 6.60
C SER A 105 -7.85 4.50 7.53
N HIS A 106 -8.59 5.61 7.49
CA HIS A 106 -8.35 6.75 8.37
C HIS A 106 -8.53 6.38 9.85
N ALA A 107 -9.54 5.55 10.16
CA ALA A 107 -9.81 5.08 11.53
C ALA A 107 -8.65 4.27 12.14
N ASN A 108 -7.84 3.61 11.29
CA ASN A 108 -6.69 2.84 11.74
C ASN A 108 -5.39 3.66 11.68
N LEU A 109 -5.40 4.92 11.24
CA LEU A 109 -4.18 5.71 11.09
C LEU A 109 -3.56 6.07 12.45
N LYS A 110 -2.32 5.63 12.70
CA LYS A 110 -1.54 6.00 13.90
C LYS A 110 -0.56 7.13 13.63
N SER A 111 0.08 7.14 12.46
CA SER A 111 0.98 8.22 12.06
C SER A 111 1.12 8.33 10.54
N SER A 112 1.44 9.53 10.07
CA SER A 112 1.68 9.85 8.66
C SER A 112 2.70 11.01 8.57
N PRO A 113 3.30 11.27 7.39
CA PRO A 113 4.20 12.42 7.22
C PRO A 113 3.47 13.77 7.09
N TRP A 114 2.13 13.76 7.05
CA TRP A 114 1.31 14.95 6.89
C TRP A 114 0.61 15.32 8.20
N ASP A 115 0.80 16.57 8.59
CA ASP A 115 0.36 17.10 9.88
C ASP A 115 -1.17 17.27 9.94
N ASP A 116 -1.81 17.51 8.79
CA ASP A 116 -3.26 17.74 8.68
C ASP A 116 -4.08 16.45 8.55
N LEU A 117 -3.47 15.31 8.21
CA LEU A 117 -4.22 14.12 7.83
C LEU A 117 -4.96 13.46 9.01
N SER A 118 -4.40 13.52 10.22
CA SER A 118 -5.02 12.92 11.42
C SER A 118 -6.33 13.61 11.82
N SER A 119 -6.42 14.92 11.64
CA SER A 119 -7.59 15.74 11.95
C SER A 119 -8.49 16.00 10.73
N ALA A 120 -8.04 15.66 9.52
CA ALA A 120 -8.83 15.78 8.31
C ALA A 120 -10.02 14.81 8.27
N ASN A 121 -10.96 15.07 7.36
CA ASN A 121 -12.03 14.16 6.98
C ASN A 121 -11.92 13.79 5.49
N PRO A 122 -10.99 12.89 5.10
CA PRO A 122 -10.77 12.55 3.69
C PRO A 122 -12.01 11.94 3.07
N LYS A 123 -12.40 12.42 1.87
CA LYS A 123 -13.53 11.84 1.13
C LYS A 123 -13.30 10.38 0.79
N PHE A 124 -12.06 10.03 0.45
CA PHE A 124 -11.65 8.65 0.27
C PHE A 124 -10.33 8.41 1.00
N PHE A 125 -10.31 7.33 1.77
CA PHE A 125 -9.12 6.74 2.39
C PHE A 125 -9.28 5.22 2.27
N GLN A 126 -8.90 4.66 1.12
CA GLN A 126 -9.18 3.26 0.82
C GLN A 126 -8.17 2.66 -0.15
N MET A 127 -7.83 1.39 0.08
CA MET A 127 -6.89 0.64 -0.74
C MET A 127 -7.45 0.32 -2.13
N LYS A 128 -8.71 -0.13 -2.21
CA LYS A 128 -9.40 -0.39 -3.49
C LYS A 128 -9.57 0.90 -4.31
N GLY A 129 -9.76 2.03 -3.62
CA GLY A 129 -9.91 3.36 -4.20
C GLY A 129 -11.04 3.47 -5.23
N VAL A 130 -10.85 4.29 -6.28
CA VAL A 130 -11.93 4.75 -7.17
C VAL A 130 -11.62 4.43 -8.64
N PHE A 131 -12.67 4.28 -9.45
CA PHE A 131 -12.61 3.98 -10.90
C PHE A 131 -11.88 2.67 -11.26
N GLY A 132 -11.63 1.81 -10.28
CA GLY A 132 -10.89 0.56 -10.47
C GLY A 132 -9.42 0.75 -10.85
N VAL A 133 -8.87 1.97 -10.72
CA VAL A 133 -7.48 2.28 -11.13
C VAL A 133 -6.75 3.20 -10.15
N ARG A 134 -7.44 4.05 -9.39
CA ARG A 134 -6.84 4.79 -8.27
C ARG A 134 -6.88 3.88 -7.05
N ARG A 135 -5.74 3.37 -6.60
CA ARG A 135 -5.53 2.49 -5.44
C ARG A 135 -4.79 3.25 -4.36
N PHE A 136 -4.78 2.70 -3.14
CA PHE A 136 -4.13 3.32 -1.96
C PHE A 136 -4.39 4.84 -1.94
N TYR A 137 -5.67 5.18 -1.97
CA TYR A 137 -6.13 6.51 -2.36
C TYR A 137 -6.56 7.31 -1.15
N ILE A 138 -5.86 8.41 -0.89
CA ILE A 138 -6.13 9.36 0.19
C ILE A 138 -6.35 10.73 -0.43
N THR A 139 -7.61 11.17 -0.50
CA THR A 139 -7.99 12.46 -1.11
C THR A 139 -9.00 13.21 -0.27
N ASN A 140 -8.90 14.53 -0.34
CA ASN A 140 -9.95 15.44 0.04
C ASN A 140 -10.59 15.96 -1.26
N HIS A 141 -11.54 15.19 -1.78
CA HIS A 141 -12.22 15.50 -3.02
C HIS A 141 -13.22 16.65 -2.80
N ASN A 142 -12.83 17.82 -3.29
CA ASN A 142 -13.56 19.07 -3.12
C ASN A 142 -14.18 19.60 -4.43
N GLY A 143 -14.32 18.76 -5.47
CA GLY A 143 -14.89 19.16 -6.75
C GLY A 143 -14.21 18.48 -7.94
N GLY A 144 -14.16 19.17 -9.08
CA GLY A 144 -13.52 18.66 -10.30
C GLY A 144 -11.99 18.69 -10.26
N CYS A 145 -11.36 18.28 -11.37
CA CYS A 145 -9.91 18.12 -11.48
C CYS A 145 -9.09 19.37 -11.07
N SER A 146 -9.63 20.57 -11.23
CA SER A 146 -8.93 21.82 -10.90
C SER A 146 -8.70 22.04 -9.42
N VAL A 147 -9.51 21.44 -8.56
CA VAL A 147 -9.50 21.65 -7.10
C VAL A 147 -9.37 20.34 -6.31
N GLU A 148 -9.23 19.21 -7.00
CA GLU A 148 -9.05 17.92 -6.34
C GLU A 148 -7.72 17.90 -5.60
N SER A 149 -7.79 17.66 -4.30
CA SER A 149 -6.64 17.69 -3.40
C SER A 149 -6.46 16.36 -2.70
N GLY A 150 -5.24 16.05 -2.28
CA GLY A 150 -4.99 14.82 -1.53
C GLY A 150 -3.56 14.66 -1.07
N TRP A 151 -3.32 13.47 -0.53
CA TRP A 151 -2.07 13.12 0.14
C TRP A 151 -1.33 12.01 -0.60
N LEU A 152 -2.05 10.98 -1.05
CA LEU A 152 -1.47 9.80 -1.70
C LEU A 152 -2.43 9.25 -2.75
N ALA A 153 -1.89 8.87 -3.91
CA ALA A 153 -2.60 8.05 -4.87
C ALA A 153 -1.64 7.12 -5.63
N LEU A 154 -2.03 5.86 -5.76
CA LEU A 154 -1.42 4.91 -6.68
C LEU A 154 -2.34 4.72 -7.87
N ASN A 155 -1.91 5.12 -9.07
CA ASN A 155 -2.68 4.97 -10.29
C ASN A 155 -2.18 3.74 -11.07
N GLU A 156 -3.05 2.77 -11.33
CA GLU A 156 -2.76 1.63 -12.22
C GLU A 156 -3.00 1.96 -13.70
N ALA A 157 -3.72 3.05 -13.99
CA ALA A 157 -3.92 3.59 -15.33
C ALA A 157 -4.31 5.09 -15.27
N GLY A 158 -4.23 5.76 -16.42
CA GLY A 158 -4.75 7.11 -16.60
C GLY A 158 -6.27 7.08 -16.73
N VAL A 159 -6.93 8.10 -16.18
CA VAL A 159 -8.40 8.20 -16.16
C VAL A 159 -8.82 9.58 -16.66
N TYR A 160 -9.32 10.44 -15.78
CA TYR A 160 -10.12 11.60 -16.15
C TYR A 160 -9.30 12.88 -16.13
N CYS A 161 -8.51 13.10 -15.08
CA CYS A 161 -7.80 14.36 -14.90
C CYS A 161 -6.44 14.36 -15.59
N ALA A 162 -5.96 15.56 -15.98
CA ALA A 162 -4.64 15.70 -16.59
C ALA A 162 -3.53 15.11 -15.70
N TYR A 163 -3.62 15.31 -14.38
CA TYR A 163 -2.69 14.74 -13.41
C TYR A 163 -2.78 13.19 -13.26
N ASP A 164 -3.77 12.53 -13.86
CA ASP A 164 -3.80 11.05 -13.93
C ASP A 164 -3.01 10.52 -15.15
N LYS A 165 -2.64 11.39 -16.10
CA LYS A 165 -1.90 11.00 -17.31
C LYS A 165 -0.40 10.98 -17.01
N MET A 166 0.11 9.80 -16.70
CA MET A 166 1.52 9.54 -16.41
C MET A 166 2.21 8.82 -17.56
N ASN A 167 3.53 8.97 -17.64
CA ASN A 167 4.37 8.29 -18.65
C ASN A 167 4.41 6.76 -18.46
N HIS A 168 4.17 6.29 -17.24
CA HIS A 168 4.14 4.87 -16.90
C HIS A 168 3.07 4.58 -15.87
N PHE A 169 2.66 3.31 -15.80
CA PHE A 169 1.74 2.81 -14.78
C PHE A 169 2.22 1.44 -14.28
N PRO A 170 1.95 1.04 -13.02
CA PRO A 170 1.41 1.90 -11.99
C PRO A 170 2.34 3.08 -11.68
N ALA A 171 1.78 4.15 -11.15
CA ALA A 171 2.51 5.34 -10.72
C ALA A 171 2.01 5.76 -9.34
N ILE A 172 2.91 6.18 -8.47
CA ILE A 172 2.58 6.68 -7.14
C ILE A 172 2.81 8.18 -7.14
N ARG A 173 1.76 8.95 -6.85
CA ARG A 173 1.84 10.38 -6.56
C ARG A 173 1.57 10.61 -5.08
N TYR A 174 2.27 11.58 -4.50
CA TYR A 174 2.11 11.97 -3.11
C TYR A 174 2.33 13.48 -2.96
N SER A 175 1.77 14.05 -1.89
CA SER A 175 2.08 15.42 -1.49
C SER A 175 3.46 15.44 -0.83
N ASP A 176 4.39 16.20 -1.40
CA ASP A 176 5.72 16.48 -0.85
C ASP A 176 5.70 17.65 0.15
N ALA A 177 4.55 18.29 0.34
CA ALA A 177 4.31 19.22 1.44
C ALA A 177 4.00 18.47 2.75
N LYS A 178 3.95 19.23 3.86
CA LYS A 178 3.50 18.74 5.19
C LYS A 178 1.99 18.55 5.32
N SER A 179 1.23 18.79 4.24
CA SER A 179 -0.22 18.67 4.20
C SER A 179 -0.68 18.18 2.83
N ARG A 180 -1.99 18.06 2.59
CA ARG A 180 -2.51 17.78 1.23
C ARG A 180 -2.09 18.86 0.23
N THR A 181 -1.90 18.46 -1.02
CA THR A 181 -1.72 19.36 -2.16
C THR A 181 -2.93 19.32 -3.08
N ILE A 182 -3.15 20.39 -3.85
CA ILE A 182 -4.05 20.35 -5.02
C ILE A 182 -3.26 19.72 -6.16
N TRP A 183 -3.76 18.63 -6.74
CA TRP A 183 -2.99 17.85 -7.72
C TRP A 183 -2.57 18.65 -8.95
N ASN A 184 -3.35 19.65 -9.35
CA ASN A 184 -2.99 20.55 -10.45
C ASN A 184 -1.88 21.54 -10.10
N ASN A 185 -1.65 21.83 -8.82
CA ASN A 185 -0.62 22.78 -8.37
C ASN A 185 0.75 22.12 -8.23
N GLY A 186 0.79 20.81 -8.06
CA GLY A 186 2.04 20.05 -7.96
C GLY A 186 1.92 18.84 -7.04
N TYR A 187 2.73 17.83 -7.32
CA TYR A 187 2.92 16.62 -6.52
C TYR A 187 4.26 15.98 -6.87
N ALA A 188 4.76 15.13 -5.98
CA ALA A 188 5.92 14.30 -6.25
C ALA A 188 5.53 12.90 -6.73
N LEU A 189 6.43 12.27 -7.48
CA LEU A 189 6.31 10.88 -7.93
C LEU A 189 7.29 9.98 -7.19
N ALA A 190 6.87 8.75 -6.91
CA ALA A 190 7.69 7.74 -6.25
C ALA A 190 7.92 6.50 -7.13
N ASP A 191 8.94 5.72 -6.79
CA ASP A 191 9.43 4.61 -7.63
C ASP A 191 8.97 3.24 -7.13
N SER A 192 8.66 3.11 -5.83
CA SER A 192 8.23 1.83 -5.25
C SER A 192 7.44 1.99 -3.95
N MET A 193 6.75 0.91 -3.59
CA MET A 193 5.97 0.78 -2.36
C MET A 193 6.36 -0.51 -1.65
N ALA A 194 6.38 -0.49 -0.31
CA ALA A 194 6.49 -1.69 0.52
C ALA A 194 5.52 -1.64 1.71
N ILE A 195 5.05 -2.82 2.11
CA ILE A 195 4.17 -3.00 3.27
C ILE A 195 4.82 -3.99 4.22
N PHE A 196 4.73 -3.68 5.50
CA PHE A 196 5.25 -4.49 6.59
C PHE A 196 4.17 -4.69 7.65
N ILE A 197 4.24 -5.79 8.37
CA ILE A 197 3.41 -6.03 9.56
C ILE A 197 4.30 -6.19 10.78
N ARG A 198 3.78 -5.82 11.95
CA ARG A 198 4.31 -6.20 13.26
C ARG A 198 3.28 -7.07 13.97
N LEU A 199 3.72 -8.22 14.47
CA LEU A 199 2.89 -9.12 15.25
C LEU A 199 3.01 -8.78 16.74
N ARG A 200 1.89 -8.90 17.46
CA ARG A 200 1.85 -8.73 18.91
C ARG A 200 2.65 -9.85 19.58
N GLN A 201 3.38 -9.51 20.63
CA GLN A 201 4.03 -10.51 21.48
C GLN A 201 2.96 -11.35 22.20
N GLN A 202 3.10 -12.66 22.15
CA GLN A 202 2.40 -13.56 23.07
C GLN A 202 3.27 -13.62 24.34
N ASN A 203 2.78 -13.01 25.42
CA ASN A 203 3.32 -13.19 26.76
C ASN A 203 2.87 -14.55 27.32
#